data_AF-A0A5C5TEM8-F1
#
_entry.id   AF-A0A5C5TEM8-F1
#
_cell.length_a   1.000
_cell.length_b   1.000
_cell.length_c   1.000
_cell.angle_alpha   90.00
_cell.angle_beta   90.00
_cell.angle_gamma   90.00
#
_symmetry.space_group_name_H-M   'P 1'
#
loop_
_entity.id
_entity.type
_entity.pdbx_description
1 polymer ?
#
loop_
_entity_poly.entity_id
_entity_poly.type
_entity_poly.pdbx_seq_one_letter_code
_entity_poly.pdbx_strand_id
1 'polypeptide(L)'
;MGDPSWRDLRDPFDTLFRMLPSETQASLRPWGGLMNPLEWTPGAGIRDAVDASADTARAVRSLDPWGTLAGVGYMGLGLLSAMVPPLRQVAPARLPMQNASKSARIFNPPTKPPRAFEADYRKEPPADATGQLTHDIEGRELTAPLVVGRRMVGMDDVALPPAQLDTLGTSLTGRSPESLPPSKMGGNAGLYREWFDPVTGHRERAIALDKTLPAVQVPRVVGHETGHGIYARIPFGIPTEGVEHGYSGLRRVYNDLNTDPSDWRMLKSAKTGEPVPPRYWTSPESRGYRAGEVVDELWAEAFRAYMANPNYLKATAPKVAARIRAYANPNPATNRYIQFNSLAAPALAFGMLLPAVLDEERQP
;
A
#
# COMPACT_ATOMS: atom_id res chain seq x y z
N MET A 1 46.86 -42.96 24.14
CA MET A 1 47.89 -42.56 23.14
C MET A 1 47.41 -43.07 21.79
N GLY A 2 47.26 -42.18 20.80
CA GLY A 2 46.90 -42.52 19.41
C GLY A 2 45.56 -41.93 18.96
N ASP A 3 45.58 -40.68 18.51
CA ASP A 3 44.47 -39.93 17.94
C ASP A 3 44.32 -40.26 16.43
N PRO A 4 43.13 -40.57 15.87
CA PRO A 4 42.95 -40.66 14.43
C PRO A 4 42.62 -39.28 13.85
N SER A 5 43.56 -38.75 13.07
CA SER A 5 43.45 -37.48 12.34
C SER A 5 42.37 -37.52 11.25
N TRP A 6 41.31 -36.74 11.42
CA TRP A 6 40.23 -36.48 10.44
C TRP A 6 40.63 -35.54 9.28
N ARG A 7 41.89 -35.55 8.84
CA ARG A 7 42.41 -34.51 7.93
C ARG A 7 42.26 -34.76 6.43
N ASP A 8 41.48 -35.76 5.99
CA ASP A 8 41.38 -36.07 4.54
C ASP A 8 39.95 -36.29 4.01
N LEU A 9 38.94 -35.76 4.70
CA LEU A 9 37.62 -35.57 4.08
C LEU A 9 37.66 -34.27 3.27
N ARG A 10 37.96 -34.42 1.97
CA ARG A 10 37.79 -33.33 0.99
C ARG A 10 36.38 -32.76 1.13
N ASP A 11 36.32 -31.45 1.26
CA ASP A 11 35.10 -30.70 1.56
C ASP A 11 34.00 -31.06 0.54
N PRO A 12 32.87 -31.66 0.97
CA PRO A 12 31.74 -31.96 0.08
C PRO A 12 31.20 -30.71 -0.62
N PHE A 13 31.43 -29.52 -0.04
CA PHE A 13 31.13 -28.24 -0.65
C PHE A 13 31.93 -28.00 -1.93
N ASP A 14 33.23 -28.32 -1.95
CA ASP A 14 34.09 -28.09 -3.12
C ASP A 14 33.65 -28.97 -4.31
N THR A 15 33.04 -30.12 -4.03
CA THR A 15 32.48 -31.01 -5.07
C THR A 15 31.15 -30.47 -5.62
N LEU A 16 30.22 -30.05 -4.75
CA LEU A 16 28.93 -29.48 -5.15
C LEU A 16 29.08 -28.10 -5.83
N PHE A 17 29.99 -27.27 -5.33
CA PHE A 17 30.29 -25.96 -5.88
C PHE A 17 30.80 -26.06 -7.32
N ARG A 18 31.63 -27.06 -7.62
CA ARG A 18 32.15 -27.34 -8.97
C ARG A 18 31.09 -27.85 -9.95
N MET A 19 29.93 -28.32 -9.46
CA MET A 19 28.80 -28.74 -10.31
C MET A 19 27.93 -27.56 -10.77
N LEU A 20 28.09 -26.37 -10.18
CA LEU A 20 27.35 -25.18 -10.60
C LEU A 20 27.92 -24.61 -11.91
N PRO A 21 27.12 -23.89 -12.72
CA PRO A 21 27.64 -23.13 -13.86
C PRO A 21 28.75 -22.17 -13.44
N SER A 22 29.74 -21.93 -14.30
CA SER A 22 30.93 -21.13 -13.98
C SER A 22 30.60 -19.70 -13.56
N GLU A 23 29.54 -19.10 -14.10
CA GLU A 23 29.10 -17.77 -13.68
C GLU A 23 28.56 -17.76 -12.25
N THR A 24 27.85 -18.82 -11.85
CA THR A 24 27.33 -19.01 -10.48
C THR A 24 28.45 -19.29 -9.50
N GLN A 25 29.49 -20.02 -9.90
CA GLN A 25 30.68 -20.21 -9.09
C GLN A 25 31.43 -18.88 -8.86
N ALA A 26 31.52 -18.03 -9.88
CA ALA A 26 32.21 -16.74 -9.77
C ALA A 26 31.49 -15.76 -8.82
N SER A 27 30.15 -15.74 -8.81
CA SER A 27 29.37 -14.87 -7.93
C SER A 27 29.36 -15.32 -6.47
N LEU A 28 29.53 -16.62 -6.21
CA LEU A 28 29.48 -17.21 -4.85
C LEU A 28 30.85 -17.34 -4.17
N ARG A 29 31.95 -17.25 -4.92
CA ARG A 29 33.34 -17.34 -4.39
C ARG A 29 33.66 -16.40 -3.21
N PRO A 30 33.18 -15.15 -3.15
CA PRO A 30 33.45 -14.27 -2.00
C PRO A 30 32.84 -14.75 -0.67
N TRP A 31 31.94 -15.75 -0.70
CA TRP A 31 31.07 -16.13 0.42
C TRP A 31 31.33 -17.54 0.96
N GLY A 32 32.24 -18.31 0.36
CA GLY A 32 32.45 -19.73 0.62
C GLY A 32 32.91 -20.11 2.04
N GLY A 33 33.31 -19.16 2.88
CA GLY A 33 33.73 -19.41 4.26
C GLY A 33 32.65 -19.20 5.34
N LEU A 34 31.44 -18.74 4.98
CA LEU A 34 30.42 -18.28 5.94
C LEU A 34 29.22 -19.22 6.14
N MET A 35 29.20 -20.40 5.52
CA MET A 35 28.03 -21.28 5.48
C MET A 35 28.31 -22.64 6.16
N ASN A 36 27.54 -22.98 7.21
CA ASN A 36 27.56 -24.31 7.86
C ASN A 36 26.49 -25.23 7.23
N PRO A 37 26.85 -26.40 6.68
CA PRO A 37 25.96 -27.22 5.84
C PRO A 37 24.91 -28.06 6.57
N LEU A 38 24.87 -28.08 7.91
CA LEU A 38 23.90 -28.91 8.66
C LEU A 38 22.55 -28.23 8.93
N GLU A 39 22.39 -26.95 8.59
CA GLU A 39 21.17 -26.17 8.86
C GLU A 39 20.39 -25.78 7.60
N TRP A 40 20.73 -26.34 6.43
CA TRP A 40 20.17 -25.85 5.17
C TRP A 40 19.02 -26.72 4.61
N THR A 41 17.83 -26.14 4.59
CA THR A 41 16.78 -26.43 3.61
C THR A 41 16.50 -25.14 2.83
N PRO A 42 16.50 -25.12 1.49
CA PRO A 42 16.31 -23.88 0.74
C PRO A 42 14.87 -23.36 0.86
N GLY A 43 14.68 -22.41 1.76
CA GLY A 43 13.46 -21.61 1.89
C GLY A 43 13.24 -20.65 0.72
N ALA A 44 12.04 -20.07 0.63
CA ALA A 44 11.61 -19.17 -0.44
C ALA A 44 12.58 -18.00 -0.66
N GLY A 45 13.09 -17.39 0.42
CA GLY A 45 13.95 -16.20 0.31
C GLY A 45 15.28 -16.40 -0.43
N ILE A 46 15.84 -17.62 -0.44
CA ILE A 46 17.07 -17.90 -1.22
C ILE A 46 16.73 -18.15 -2.69
N ARG A 47 15.59 -18.77 -3.00
CA ARG A 47 15.12 -18.90 -4.39
C ARG A 47 14.81 -17.54 -4.97
N ASP A 48 14.12 -16.70 -4.21
CA ASP A 48 13.79 -15.33 -4.61
C ASP A 48 15.07 -14.49 -4.82
N ALA A 49 16.11 -14.67 -3.98
CA ALA A 49 17.40 -14.01 -4.18
C ALA A 49 18.16 -14.52 -5.42
N VAL A 50 18.09 -15.82 -5.71
CA VAL A 50 18.70 -16.41 -6.91
C VAL A 50 17.97 -15.97 -8.17
N ASP A 51 16.64 -15.99 -8.17
CA ASP A 51 15.81 -15.53 -9.28
C ASP A 51 16.00 -14.03 -9.52
N ALA A 52 16.00 -13.22 -8.46
CA ALA A 52 16.33 -11.79 -8.55
C ALA A 52 17.75 -11.54 -9.07
N SER A 53 18.73 -12.37 -8.71
CA SER A 53 20.10 -12.24 -9.24
C SER A 53 20.18 -12.58 -10.73
N ALA A 54 19.43 -13.58 -11.19
CA ALA A 54 19.33 -13.94 -12.60
C ALA A 54 18.61 -12.86 -13.41
N ASP A 55 17.56 -12.25 -12.85
CA ASP A 55 16.85 -11.11 -13.44
C ASP A 55 17.73 -9.86 -13.50
N THR A 56 18.53 -9.60 -12.46
CA THR A 56 19.53 -8.52 -12.46
C THR A 56 20.57 -8.76 -13.56
N ALA A 57 21.11 -9.97 -13.67
CA ALA A 57 22.12 -10.30 -14.66
C ALA A 57 21.57 -10.19 -16.10
N ARG A 58 20.31 -10.58 -16.33
CA ARG A 58 19.62 -10.36 -17.60
C ARG A 58 19.44 -8.88 -17.91
N ALA A 59 19.00 -8.10 -16.93
CA ALA A 59 18.81 -6.66 -17.08
C ALA A 59 20.12 -5.90 -17.34
N VAL A 60 21.22 -6.27 -16.67
CA VAL A 60 22.55 -5.70 -16.92
C VAL A 60 23.02 -6.01 -18.35
N ARG A 61 22.81 -7.25 -18.82
CA ARG A 61 23.18 -7.65 -20.19
C ARG A 61 22.33 -6.97 -21.26
N SER A 62 21.07 -6.63 -20.96
CA SER A 62 20.21 -5.87 -21.87
C SER A 62 20.38 -4.36 -21.75
N LEU A 63 21.36 -3.87 -20.97
CA LEU A 63 21.55 -2.45 -20.65
C LEU A 63 20.25 -1.80 -20.14
N ASP A 64 19.45 -2.55 -19.39
CA ASP A 64 18.26 -2.06 -18.71
C ASP A 64 18.66 -1.55 -17.31
N PRO A 65 18.86 -0.23 -17.13
CA PRO A 65 19.27 0.33 -15.86
C PRO A 65 18.19 0.13 -14.78
N TRP A 66 16.93 -0.08 -15.15
CA TRP A 66 15.81 -0.22 -14.22
C TRP A 66 15.61 -1.67 -13.78
N GLY A 67 15.71 -2.64 -14.68
CA GLY A 67 15.81 -4.04 -14.30
C GLY A 67 17.04 -4.32 -13.42
N THR A 68 18.14 -3.59 -13.64
CA THR A 68 19.34 -3.67 -12.80
C THR A 68 19.09 -3.12 -11.40
N LEU A 69 18.46 -1.94 -11.28
CA LEU A 69 18.13 -1.34 -9.98
C LEU A 69 17.07 -2.12 -9.21
N ALA A 70 16.03 -2.61 -9.89
CA ALA A 70 15.01 -3.46 -9.30
C ALA A 70 15.61 -4.78 -8.80
N GLY A 71 16.43 -5.42 -9.63
CA GLY A 71 17.14 -6.64 -9.28
C GLY A 71 18.10 -6.47 -8.10
N VAL A 72 18.84 -5.36 -8.02
CA VAL A 72 19.68 -5.02 -6.85
C VAL A 72 18.84 -4.76 -5.60
N GLY A 73 17.68 -4.11 -5.73
CA GLY A 73 16.74 -3.88 -4.63
C GLY A 73 16.13 -5.18 -4.09
N TYR A 74 15.74 -6.10 -4.98
CA TYR A 74 15.22 -7.42 -4.60
C TYR A 74 16.31 -8.34 -4.04
N MET A 75 17.55 -8.26 -4.55
CA MET A 75 18.70 -8.91 -3.91
C MET A 75 18.94 -8.38 -2.49
N GLY A 76 18.83 -7.07 -2.26
CA GLY A 76 18.93 -6.48 -0.93
C GLY A 76 17.88 -7.01 0.05
N LEU A 77 16.63 -7.18 -0.41
CA LEU A 77 15.52 -7.73 0.40
C LEU A 77 15.65 -9.25 0.63
N GLY A 78 16.09 -10.01 -0.38
CA GLY A 78 16.35 -11.45 -0.25
C GLY A 78 17.53 -11.74 0.70
N LEU A 79 18.60 -10.95 0.64
CA LEU A 79 19.76 -11.09 1.53
C LEU A 79 19.45 -10.70 2.98
N LEU A 80 18.61 -9.67 3.20
CA LEU A 80 18.09 -9.35 4.54
C LEU A 80 17.26 -10.49 5.13
N SER A 81 16.60 -11.27 4.28
CA SER A 81 15.82 -12.45 4.70
C SER A 81 16.70 -13.68 4.97
N ALA A 82 17.88 -13.76 4.35
CA ALA A 82 18.82 -14.89 4.47
C ALA A 82 19.88 -14.71 5.57
N MET A 83 20.18 -13.48 5.98
CA MET A 83 21.14 -13.18 7.07
C MET A 83 20.53 -13.20 8.47
N VAL A 84 19.23 -13.46 8.59
CA VAL A 84 18.58 -13.73 9.87
C VAL A 84 18.50 -15.25 10.02
N PRO A 85 19.21 -15.89 10.95
CA PRO A 85 19.04 -17.31 11.21
C PRO A 85 17.56 -17.59 11.48
N PRO A 86 17.03 -18.78 11.15
CA PRO A 86 15.64 -19.10 11.39
C PRO A 86 15.43 -19.32 12.89
N LEU A 87 15.47 -18.24 13.67
CA LEU A 87 14.51 -18.11 14.75
C LEU A 87 13.16 -18.29 14.07
N ARG A 88 12.32 -19.18 14.60
CA ARG A 88 10.88 -19.16 14.35
C ARG A 88 10.41 -17.71 14.49
N GLN A 89 10.42 -16.96 13.40
CA GLN A 89 9.81 -15.65 13.32
C GLN A 89 8.32 -15.94 13.19
N VAL A 90 7.74 -16.29 14.32
CA VAL A 90 6.39 -15.86 14.61
C VAL A 90 6.47 -14.34 14.41
N ALA A 91 6.05 -13.85 13.25
CA ALA A 91 5.77 -12.43 13.07
C ALA A 91 5.03 -12.02 14.35
N PRO A 92 5.50 -11.01 15.11
CA PRO A 92 4.86 -10.69 16.38
C PRO A 92 3.39 -10.51 16.07
N ALA A 93 2.56 -11.40 16.61
CA ALA A 93 1.16 -11.44 16.27
C ALA A 93 0.62 -10.04 16.58
N ARG A 94 0.18 -9.31 15.53
CA ARG A 94 -0.46 -8.00 15.73
C ARG A 94 -1.54 -8.22 16.77
N LEU A 95 -1.44 -7.54 17.91
CA LEU A 95 -2.39 -7.72 19.00
C LEU A 95 -3.81 -7.48 18.46
N PRO A 96 -4.82 -8.18 18.99
CA PRO A 96 -6.21 -7.91 18.63
C PRO A 96 -6.47 -6.40 18.74
N MET A 97 -7.01 -5.85 17.65
CA MET A 97 -7.16 -4.42 17.46
C MET A 97 -8.63 -4.04 17.60
N GLN A 98 -8.91 -3.00 18.37
CA GLN A 98 -10.22 -2.39 18.45
C GLN A 98 -10.06 -0.91 18.14
N ASN A 99 -10.47 -0.52 16.93
CA ASN A 99 -10.51 0.88 16.52
C ASN A 99 -11.96 1.35 16.57
N ALA A 100 -12.16 2.62 16.90
CA ALA A 100 -13.47 3.14 17.24
C ALA A 100 -13.65 4.56 16.72
N SER A 101 -14.64 4.77 15.86
CA SER A 101 -15.07 6.13 15.53
C SER A 101 -15.79 6.75 16.72
N LYS A 102 -15.13 7.68 17.42
CA LYS A 102 -15.69 8.36 18.61
C LYS A 102 -16.80 9.37 18.28
N SER A 103 -17.00 9.69 17.00
CA SER A 103 -17.89 10.78 16.58
C SER A 103 -18.61 10.45 15.27
N ALA A 104 -19.94 10.55 15.29
CA ALA A 104 -20.76 10.50 14.08
C ALA A 104 -20.67 11.79 13.23
N ARG A 105 -19.99 12.84 13.71
CA ARG A 105 -19.77 14.10 12.97
C ARG A 105 -18.60 13.98 12.00
N ILE A 106 -18.78 13.11 11.00
CA ILE A 106 -17.89 12.96 9.85
C ILE A 106 -18.61 13.40 8.58
N PHE A 107 -17.85 13.95 7.64
CA PHE A 107 -18.39 14.64 6.47
C PHE A 107 -17.85 14.04 5.18
N ASN A 108 -18.51 14.37 4.08
CA ASN A 108 -18.04 13.97 2.76
C ASN A 108 -16.79 14.77 2.38
N PRO A 109 -15.85 14.17 1.63
CA PRO A 109 -14.72 14.93 1.12
C PRO A 109 -15.18 16.14 0.29
N PRO A 110 -14.57 17.32 0.45
CA PRO A 110 -14.86 18.48 -0.38
C PRO A 110 -14.69 18.18 -1.88
N THR A 111 -15.60 18.69 -2.71
CA THR A 111 -15.46 18.59 -4.16
C THR A 111 -14.21 19.33 -4.63
N LYS A 112 -13.47 18.73 -5.56
CA LYS A 112 -12.34 19.35 -6.26
C LYS A 112 -12.63 19.34 -7.76
N PRO A 113 -12.10 20.31 -8.53
CA PRO A 113 -12.16 20.25 -9.99
C PRO A 113 -11.71 18.88 -10.49
N PRO A 114 -12.38 18.28 -11.49
CA PRO A 114 -11.94 17.05 -12.09
C PRO A 114 -10.51 17.18 -12.59
N ARG A 115 -9.68 16.21 -12.27
CA ARG A 115 -8.31 16.16 -12.79
C ARG A 115 -8.33 15.64 -14.23
N ALA A 116 -7.50 16.21 -15.10
CA ALA A 116 -7.31 15.73 -16.47
C ALA A 116 -6.77 14.29 -16.51
N PHE A 117 -7.18 13.51 -17.52
CA PHE A 117 -6.78 12.11 -17.68
C PHE A 117 -5.28 11.98 -17.96
N GLU A 118 -4.76 12.86 -18.81
CA GLU A 118 -3.36 12.92 -19.25
C GLU A 118 -2.42 13.28 -18.09
N ALA A 119 -2.95 13.89 -17.03
CA ALA A 119 -2.20 14.16 -15.81
C ALA A 119 -1.98 12.90 -14.96
N ASP A 120 -2.72 11.82 -15.23
CA ASP A 120 -2.61 10.50 -14.60
C ASP A 120 -1.90 9.50 -15.54
N TYR A 121 -2.19 9.55 -16.84
CA TYR A 121 -1.58 8.71 -17.89
C TYR A 121 -0.94 9.59 -18.97
N ARG A 122 0.35 9.92 -18.81
CA ARG A 122 1.09 10.77 -19.77
C ARG A 122 1.51 10.04 -21.04
N LYS A 123 1.59 8.71 -20.97
CA LYS A 123 1.86 7.81 -22.09
C LYS A 123 0.55 7.13 -22.48
N GLU A 124 0.57 6.39 -23.58
CA GLU A 124 -0.54 5.51 -23.95
C GLU A 124 -0.91 4.61 -22.75
N PRO A 125 -2.13 4.75 -22.20
CA PRO A 125 -2.54 4.02 -21.02
C PRO A 125 -2.70 2.53 -21.37
N PRO A 126 -2.19 1.61 -20.54
CA PRO A 126 -2.44 0.19 -20.73
C PRO A 126 -3.93 -0.09 -20.51
N ALA A 127 -4.62 -0.45 -21.59
CA ALA A 127 -6.04 -0.71 -21.60
C ALA A 127 -6.37 -1.90 -22.51
N ASP A 128 -7.51 -2.56 -22.25
CA ASP A 128 -8.03 -3.61 -23.11
C ASP A 128 -8.77 -3.04 -24.34
N ALA A 129 -9.28 -3.92 -25.19
CA ALA A 129 -10.00 -3.53 -26.41
C ALA A 129 -11.30 -2.74 -26.15
N THR A 130 -11.83 -2.75 -24.92
CA THR A 130 -13.00 -1.97 -24.51
C THR A 130 -12.62 -0.59 -23.95
N GLY A 131 -11.32 -0.33 -23.81
CA GLY A 131 -10.79 0.88 -23.17
C GLY A 131 -10.75 0.78 -21.65
N GLN A 132 -10.96 -0.40 -21.06
CA GLN A 132 -10.81 -0.62 -19.62
C GLN A 132 -9.33 -0.63 -19.26
N LEU A 133 -8.94 0.17 -18.27
CA LEU A 133 -7.55 0.24 -17.79
C LEU A 133 -7.15 -1.08 -17.14
N THR A 134 -6.06 -1.68 -17.61
CA THR A 134 -5.53 -2.95 -17.10
C THR A 134 -4.45 -2.75 -16.05
N HIS A 135 -3.90 -1.55 -15.95
CA HIS A 135 -2.94 -1.20 -14.90
C HIS A 135 -3.33 0.13 -14.26
N ASP A 136 -2.90 0.31 -13.02
CA ASP A 136 -2.91 1.61 -12.40
C ASP A 136 -1.87 2.52 -13.06
N ILE A 137 -1.97 3.79 -12.77
CA ILE A 137 -1.04 4.85 -13.20
C ILE A 137 0.44 4.62 -12.83
N GLU A 138 0.76 3.73 -11.89
CA GLU A 138 2.13 3.36 -11.54
C GLU A 138 2.58 2.11 -12.29
N GLY A 139 1.74 1.56 -13.17
CA GLY A 139 2.02 0.39 -13.99
C GLY A 139 1.78 -0.94 -13.27
N ARG A 140 1.01 -0.97 -12.17
CA ARG A 140 0.64 -2.23 -11.50
C ARG A 140 -0.69 -2.75 -12.01
N GLU A 141 -0.78 -4.05 -12.21
CA GLU A 141 -1.98 -4.70 -12.75
C GLU A 141 -3.23 -4.43 -11.90
N LEU A 142 -4.35 -4.17 -12.57
CA LEU A 142 -5.68 -4.03 -12.00
C LEU A 142 -6.50 -5.29 -12.32
N THR A 143 -6.66 -6.14 -11.30
CA THR A 143 -7.34 -7.44 -11.38
C THR A 143 -8.51 -7.56 -10.41
N ALA A 144 -8.67 -6.59 -9.49
CA ALA A 144 -9.73 -6.60 -8.50
C ALA A 144 -11.12 -6.42 -9.15
N PRO A 145 -12.16 -7.08 -8.61
CA PRO A 145 -13.53 -6.84 -9.05
C PRO A 145 -13.99 -5.40 -8.76
N LEU A 146 -13.43 -4.76 -7.72
CA LEU A 146 -13.68 -3.36 -7.40
C LEU A 146 -12.42 -2.53 -7.63
N VAL A 147 -12.52 -1.54 -8.52
CA VAL A 147 -11.47 -0.54 -8.75
C VAL A 147 -12.03 0.83 -8.41
N VAL A 148 -11.42 1.51 -7.44
CA VAL A 148 -11.79 2.87 -7.03
C VAL A 148 -10.90 3.88 -7.75
N GLY A 149 -11.52 4.85 -8.42
CA GLY A 149 -10.85 5.86 -9.24
C GLY A 149 -11.06 5.61 -10.74
N ARG A 150 -10.04 5.84 -11.56
CA ARG A 150 -10.16 5.68 -13.02
C ARG A 150 -10.24 4.21 -13.40
N ARG A 151 -11.18 3.90 -14.30
CA ARG A 151 -11.42 2.52 -14.79
C ARG A 151 -11.36 2.41 -16.31
N MET A 152 -11.60 3.51 -17.02
CA MET A 152 -11.63 3.56 -18.48
C MET A 152 -10.73 4.69 -18.96
N VAL A 153 -10.18 4.55 -20.16
CA VAL A 153 -9.42 5.59 -20.84
C VAL A 153 -10.28 6.84 -21.05
N GLY A 154 -9.74 8.01 -20.72
CA GLY A 154 -10.41 9.31 -20.90
C GLY A 154 -11.55 9.62 -19.90
N MET A 155 -11.96 8.66 -19.06
CA MET A 155 -13.09 8.84 -18.14
C MET A 155 -12.67 9.36 -16.78
N ASP A 156 -13.60 10.06 -16.12
CA ASP A 156 -13.44 10.58 -14.75
C ASP A 156 -13.25 9.47 -13.71
N ASP A 157 -12.78 9.87 -12.52
CA ASP A 157 -12.70 8.97 -11.38
C ASP A 157 -14.07 8.54 -10.88
N VAL A 158 -14.16 7.28 -10.49
CA VAL A 158 -15.39 6.69 -9.96
C VAL A 158 -15.18 6.33 -8.49
N ALA A 159 -15.98 6.94 -7.63
CA ALA A 159 -16.07 6.59 -6.22
C ALA A 159 -16.69 5.19 -6.03
N LEU A 160 -16.42 4.57 -4.89
CA LEU A 160 -17.10 3.36 -4.46
C LEU A 160 -18.55 3.71 -4.06
N PRO A 161 -19.58 3.15 -4.73
CA PRO A 161 -20.96 3.40 -4.35
C PRO A 161 -21.25 2.94 -2.92
N PRO A 162 -22.08 3.65 -2.15
CA PRO A 162 -22.46 3.25 -0.80
C PRO A 162 -22.95 1.80 -0.69
N ALA A 163 -23.71 1.31 -1.67
CA ALA A 163 -24.20 -0.07 -1.70
C ALA A 163 -23.07 -1.13 -1.78
N GLN A 164 -21.90 -0.76 -2.30
CA GLN A 164 -20.75 -1.66 -2.38
C GLN A 164 -19.89 -1.63 -1.10
N LEU A 165 -20.07 -0.65 -0.21
CA LEU A 165 -19.32 -0.57 1.05
C LEU A 165 -19.62 -1.74 1.98
N ASP A 166 -20.89 -2.13 2.12
CA ASP A 166 -21.27 -3.28 2.97
C ASP A 166 -20.73 -4.59 2.42
N THR A 167 -20.74 -4.73 1.09
CA THR A 167 -20.19 -5.92 0.39
C THR A 167 -18.67 -5.99 0.59
N LEU A 168 -17.97 -4.86 0.47
CA LEU A 168 -16.54 -4.78 0.72
C LEU A 168 -16.22 -5.05 2.20
N GLY A 169 -16.96 -4.43 3.12
CA GLY A 169 -16.85 -4.69 4.56
C GLY A 169 -17.00 -6.17 4.87
N THR A 170 -18.03 -6.82 4.31
CA THR A 170 -18.27 -8.27 4.44
C THR A 170 -17.10 -9.08 3.90
N SER A 171 -16.58 -8.74 2.72
CA SER A 171 -15.43 -9.42 2.10
C SER A 171 -14.15 -9.27 2.93
N LEU A 172 -14.03 -8.14 3.63
CA LEU A 172 -12.93 -7.82 4.53
C LEU A 172 -13.10 -8.37 5.95
N THR A 173 -14.26 -8.84 6.38
CA THR A 173 -14.42 -9.33 7.76
C THR A 173 -14.87 -10.78 7.81
N GLY A 174 -15.41 -11.29 6.71
CA GLY A 174 -16.18 -12.54 6.67
C GLY A 174 -17.59 -12.38 7.23
N ARG A 175 -18.01 -11.17 7.62
CA ARG A 175 -19.29 -10.90 8.30
C ARG A 175 -19.87 -9.56 7.85
N SER A 176 -21.17 -9.53 7.58
CA SER A 176 -21.83 -8.26 7.27
C SER A 176 -21.70 -7.26 8.44
N PRO A 177 -21.51 -5.95 8.15
CA PRO A 177 -21.56 -4.92 9.18
C PRO A 177 -22.82 -5.05 10.04
N GLU A 178 -22.65 -5.02 11.37
CA GLU A 178 -23.77 -5.18 12.30
C GLU A 178 -24.20 -3.83 12.91
N SER A 179 -25.50 -3.65 13.14
CA SER A 179 -26.03 -2.50 13.86
C SER A 179 -26.25 -2.85 15.32
N LEU A 180 -25.53 -2.19 16.23
CA LEU A 180 -25.57 -2.46 17.67
C LEU A 180 -26.17 -1.28 18.45
N PRO A 181 -26.83 -1.53 19.61
CA PRO A 181 -27.26 -0.45 20.48
C PRO A 181 -26.07 0.36 21.02
N PRO A 182 -26.23 1.68 21.29
CA PRO A 182 -25.18 2.54 21.83
C PRO A 182 -24.48 1.98 23.08
N SER A 183 -25.23 1.25 23.92
CA SER A 183 -24.71 0.59 25.12
C SER A 183 -23.64 -0.48 24.83
N LYS A 184 -23.73 -1.17 23.68
CA LYS A 184 -22.71 -2.13 23.22
C LYS A 184 -21.58 -1.48 22.42
N MET A 185 -21.79 -0.24 21.98
CA MET A 185 -20.81 0.55 21.24
C MET A 185 -19.88 1.36 22.15
N GLY A 186 -20.21 1.50 23.44
CA GLY A 186 -19.45 2.37 24.36
C GLY A 186 -19.55 3.85 24.00
N GLY A 187 -20.65 4.26 23.37
CA GLY A 187 -20.85 5.63 22.87
C GLY A 187 -20.17 5.95 21.54
N ASN A 188 -19.52 4.97 20.89
CA ASN A 188 -18.88 5.16 19.58
C ASN A 188 -19.90 5.06 18.44
N ALA A 189 -19.66 5.77 17.35
CA ALA A 189 -20.47 5.73 16.14
C ALA A 189 -20.23 4.44 15.33
N GLY A 190 -18.97 3.98 15.28
CA GLY A 190 -18.54 2.80 14.55
C GLY A 190 -17.38 2.12 15.27
N LEU A 191 -17.22 0.82 14.98
CA LEU A 191 -16.15 0.00 15.52
C LEU A 191 -15.66 -0.99 14.45
N TYR A 192 -14.35 -1.04 14.27
CA TYR A 192 -13.65 -2.17 13.67
C TYR A 192 -12.99 -2.98 14.77
N ARG A 193 -13.33 -4.27 14.86
CA ARG A 193 -12.80 -5.18 15.87
C ARG A 193 -12.12 -6.37 15.22
N GLU A 194 -11.00 -6.76 15.80
CA GLU A 194 -10.27 -7.96 15.48
C GLU A 194 -9.97 -8.72 16.77
N TRP A 195 -10.35 -9.99 16.85
CA TRP A 195 -10.08 -10.84 18.00
C TRP A 195 -9.61 -12.22 17.57
N PHE A 196 -8.95 -12.91 18.47
CA PHE A 196 -8.55 -14.29 18.28
C PHE A 196 -9.62 -15.19 18.87
N ASP A 197 -10.18 -16.09 18.06
CA ASP A 197 -11.02 -17.16 18.56
C ASP A 197 -10.10 -18.26 19.11
N PRO A 198 -10.08 -18.48 20.45
CA PRO A 198 -9.21 -19.49 21.05
C PRO A 198 -9.62 -20.92 20.70
N VAL A 199 -10.87 -21.15 20.27
CA VAL A 199 -11.39 -22.48 19.93
C VAL A 199 -10.93 -22.89 18.55
N THR A 200 -11.14 -22.02 17.56
CA THR A 200 -10.80 -22.33 16.17
C THR A 200 -9.37 -21.92 15.82
N GLY A 201 -8.73 -21.09 16.64
CA GLY A 201 -7.42 -20.51 16.37
C GLY A 201 -7.42 -19.48 15.24
N HIS A 202 -8.60 -19.10 14.75
CA HIS A 202 -8.75 -18.12 13.68
C HIS A 202 -8.91 -16.70 14.23
N ARG A 203 -8.42 -15.75 13.45
CA ARG A 203 -8.59 -14.33 13.72
C ARG A 203 -9.92 -13.87 13.11
N GLU A 204 -10.87 -13.57 13.97
CA GLU A 204 -12.17 -13.04 13.59
C GLU A 204 -12.14 -11.51 13.50
N ARG A 205 -13.01 -10.97 12.64
CA ARG A 205 -13.14 -9.54 12.40
C ARG A 205 -14.59 -9.16 12.29
N ALA A 206 -14.93 -7.94 12.71
CA ALA A 206 -16.26 -7.38 12.50
C ALA A 206 -16.21 -5.86 12.38
N ILE A 207 -17.21 -5.33 11.65
CA ILE A 207 -17.57 -3.93 11.65
C ILE A 207 -18.91 -3.83 12.39
N ALA A 208 -18.98 -2.94 13.37
CA ALA A 208 -20.22 -2.61 14.06
C ALA A 208 -20.50 -1.11 13.95
N LEU A 209 -21.77 -0.77 13.85
CA LEU A 209 -22.28 0.60 13.75
C LEU A 209 -23.28 0.85 14.86
N ASP A 210 -23.36 2.09 15.34
CA ASP A 210 -24.43 2.48 16.24
C ASP A 210 -25.77 2.45 15.48
N LYS A 211 -26.72 1.64 15.96
CA LYS A 211 -28.06 1.47 15.39
C LYS A 211 -28.87 2.77 15.34
N THR A 212 -28.47 3.78 16.11
CA THR A 212 -29.13 5.09 16.18
C THR A 212 -28.54 6.11 15.20
N LEU A 213 -27.54 5.71 14.41
CA LEU A 213 -26.96 6.58 13.38
C LEU A 213 -28.03 7.05 12.39
N PRO A 214 -28.08 8.35 12.08
CA PRO A 214 -28.88 8.84 10.97
C PRO A 214 -28.46 8.16 9.66
N ALA A 215 -29.41 7.84 8.79
CA ALA A 215 -29.15 7.12 7.53
C ALA A 215 -28.07 7.80 6.65
N VAL A 216 -27.99 9.14 6.68
CA VAL A 216 -26.98 9.91 5.94
C VAL A 216 -25.54 9.72 6.49
N GLN A 217 -25.39 9.31 7.74
CA GLN A 217 -24.10 9.07 8.38
C GLN A 217 -23.62 7.64 8.19
N VAL A 218 -24.53 6.67 8.02
CA VAL A 218 -24.20 5.24 7.89
C VAL A 218 -23.11 4.97 6.83
N PRO A 219 -23.21 5.45 5.57
CA PRO A 219 -22.17 5.18 4.57
C PRO A 219 -20.80 5.76 4.95
N ARG A 220 -20.79 6.86 5.69
CA ARG A 220 -19.54 7.53 6.10
C ARG A 220 -18.86 6.72 7.21
N VAL A 221 -19.64 6.28 8.20
CA VAL A 221 -19.10 5.48 9.31
C VAL A 221 -18.66 4.12 8.78
N VAL A 222 -19.47 3.44 7.96
CA VAL A 222 -19.05 2.18 7.32
C VAL A 222 -17.79 2.37 6.48
N GLY A 223 -17.69 3.45 5.70
CA GLY A 223 -16.49 3.76 4.93
C GLY A 223 -15.24 3.96 5.79
N HIS A 224 -15.38 4.57 6.97
CA HIS A 224 -14.32 4.72 7.95
C HIS A 224 -13.87 3.36 8.51
N GLU A 225 -14.81 2.55 9.00
CA GLU A 225 -14.49 1.23 9.57
C GLU A 225 -13.98 0.25 8.51
N THR A 226 -14.44 0.38 7.27
CA THR A 226 -13.89 -0.35 6.12
C THR A 226 -12.45 0.07 5.85
N GLY A 227 -12.13 1.36 6.01
CA GLY A 227 -10.76 1.88 5.96
C GLY A 227 -9.85 1.20 7.00
N HIS A 228 -10.32 1.06 8.25
CA HIS A 228 -9.62 0.26 9.27
C HIS A 228 -9.43 -1.19 8.81
N GLY A 229 -10.45 -1.82 8.25
CA GLY A 229 -10.39 -3.20 7.75
C GLY A 229 -9.41 -3.44 6.58
N ILE A 230 -9.18 -2.42 5.73
CA ILE A 230 -8.15 -2.44 4.69
C ILE A 230 -6.78 -2.24 5.34
N TYR A 231 -6.61 -1.23 6.19
CA TYR A 231 -5.35 -0.93 6.84
C TYR A 231 -4.84 -2.07 7.74
N ALA A 232 -5.73 -2.74 8.47
CA ALA A 232 -5.42 -3.87 9.33
C ALA A 232 -4.77 -5.05 8.57
N ARG A 233 -5.06 -5.18 7.26
CA ARG A 233 -4.52 -6.23 6.40
C ARG A 233 -3.15 -5.94 5.83
N ILE A 234 -2.67 -4.71 5.96
CA ILE A 234 -1.35 -4.35 5.45
C ILE A 234 -0.32 -4.79 6.49
N PRO A 235 0.54 -5.76 6.15
CA PRO A 235 1.55 -6.24 7.09
C PRO A 235 2.48 -5.08 7.47
N PHE A 236 2.77 -4.95 8.76
CA PHE A 236 3.61 -3.87 9.33
C PHE A 236 3.08 -2.43 9.14
N GLY A 237 1.84 -2.28 8.65
CA GLY A 237 1.23 -0.98 8.40
C GLY A 237 1.79 -0.29 7.16
N ILE A 238 1.34 0.95 6.94
CA ILE A 238 1.83 1.79 5.85
C ILE A 238 2.83 2.80 6.43
N PRO A 239 4.10 2.80 5.97
CA PRO A 239 5.09 3.77 6.41
C PRO A 239 4.63 5.20 6.11
N THR A 240 4.80 6.07 7.09
CA THR A 240 4.36 7.47 7.02
C THR A 240 5.48 8.43 6.63
N GLU A 241 6.72 7.93 6.54
CA GLU A 241 7.88 8.65 6.04
C GLU A 241 7.66 9.09 4.60
N GLY A 242 7.94 10.36 4.33
CA GLY A 242 7.81 10.94 3.00
C GLY A 242 6.37 11.24 2.56
N VAL A 243 5.36 10.98 3.39
CA VAL A 243 3.94 11.35 3.14
C VAL A 243 3.68 12.83 3.51
N GLU A 244 4.66 13.70 3.21
CA GLU A 244 4.89 15.07 3.70
C GLU A 244 5.38 15.18 5.17
N HIS A 245 6.02 16.31 5.52
CA HIS A 245 6.67 16.53 6.81
C HIS A 245 5.69 16.27 7.98
N GLY A 246 5.89 15.19 8.72
CA GLY A 246 5.15 14.91 9.95
C GLY A 246 3.65 14.68 9.75
N TYR A 247 3.24 13.86 8.77
CA TYR A 247 1.84 13.46 8.54
C TYR A 247 0.92 14.56 7.97
N SER A 248 1.44 15.67 7.42
CA SER A 248 0.59 16.80 7.02
C SER A 248 -0.50 16.44 6.01
N GLY A 249 -0.21 15.59 5.02
CA GLY A 249 -1.21 15.13 4.06
C GLY A 249 -2.35 14.32 4.70
N LEU A 250 -2.00 13.36 5.56
CA LEU A 250 -2.96 12.54 6.30
C LEU A 250 -3.80 13.38 7.26
N ARG A 251 -3.17 14.28 8.03
CA ARG A 251 -3.86 15.16 8.99
C ARG A 251 -4.77 16.16 8.28
N ARG A 252 -4.37 16.66 7.10
CA ARG A 252 -5.23 17.51 6.27
C ARG A 252 -6.49 16.77 5.84
N VAL A 253 -6.34 15.53 5.34
CA VAL A 253 -7.48 14.69 4.95
C VAL A 253 -8.40 14.46 6.16
N TYR A 254 -7.84 14.07 7.31
CA TYR A 254 -8.62 13.90 8.53
C TYR A 254 -9.38 15.18 8.89
N ASN A 255 -8.71 16.33 8.89
CA ASN A 255 -9.34 17.62 9.18
C ASN A 255 -10.53 17.91 8.26
N ASP A 256 -10.33 17.80 6.94
CA ASP A 256 -11.36 18.14 5.95
C ASP A 256 -12.60 17.24 6.09
N LEU A 257 -12.38 16.00 6.51
CA LEU A 257 -13.41 14.97 6.66
C LEU A 257 -14.07 14.98 8.06
N ASN A 258 -13.47 15.65 9.04
CA ASN A 258 -13.93 15.70 10.44
C ASN A 258 -14.26 17.12 10.92
N THR A 259 -14.26 18.11 10.04
CA THR A 259 -14.67 19.49 10.34
C THR A 259 -15.96 19.80 9.61
N ASP A 260 -16.92 20.42 10.31
CA ASP A 260 -18.20 20.77 9.72
C ASP A 260 -17.99 21.67 8.48
N PRO A 261 -18.57 21.35 7.31
CA PRO A 261 -18.49 22.21 6.13
C PRO A 261 -19.02 23.63 6.36
N SER A 262 -19.90 23.84 7.34
CA SER A 262 -20.38 25.17 7.74
C SER A 262 -19.47 25.88 8.75
N ASP A 263 -18.40 25.23 9.22
CA ASP A 263 -17.40 25.88 10.05
C ASP A 263 -16.74 27.03 9.29
N TRP A 264 -16.56 28.18 9.94
CA TRP A 264 -16.00 29.38 9.32
C TRP A 264 -14.60 29.12 8.70
N ARG A 265 -13.82 28.19 9.25
CA ARG A 265 -12.52 27.78 8.72
C ARG A 265 -12.65 27.13 7.34
N MET A 266 -13.62 26.22 7.22
CA MET A 266 -13.92 25.50 5.98
C MET A 266 -14.54 26.44 4.95
N LEU A 267 -15.49 27.29 5.36
CA LEU A 267 -16.09 28.31 4.49
C LEU A 267 -15.06 29.30 3.96
N LYS A 268 -14.12 29.75 4.81
CA LYS A 268 -13.00 30.60 4.36
C LYS A 268 -12.15 29.88 3.33
N SER A 269 -11.74 28.64 3.61
CA SER A 269 -10.92 27.84 2.70
C SER A 269 -11.61 27.61 1.34
N ALA A 270 -12.90 27.32 1.34
CA ALA A 270 -13.69 27.17 0.12
C ALA A 270 -13.80 28.48 -0.67
N LYS A 271 -13.92 29.63 0.02
CA LYS A 271 -14.04 30.95 -0.62
C LYS A 271 -12.71 31.45 -1.21
N THR A 272 -11.59 31.25 -0.51
CA THR A 272 -10.28 31.79 -0.93
C THR A 272 -9.43 30.79 -1.73
N GLY A 273 -9.75 29.50 -1.66
CA GLY A 273 -8.90 28.43 -2.18
C GLY A 273 -7.69 28.10 -1.31
N GLU A 274 -7.43 28.88 -0.25
CA GLU A 274 -6.33 28.64 0.67
C GLU A 274 -6.68 27.49 1.63
N PRO A 275 -5.76 26.55 1.91
CA PRO A 275 -6.00 25.51 2.90
C PRO A 275 -6.18 26.09 4.31
N VAL A 276 -6.99 25.42 5.14
CA VAL A 276 -7.03 25.72 6.58
C VAL A 276 -5.61 25.57 7.15
N PRO A 277 -5.07 26.54 7.91
CA PRO A 277 -3.74 26.41 8.51
C PRO A 277 -3.67 25.23 9.51
N PRO A 278 -2.55 24.47 9.56
CA PRO A 278 -2.44 23.27 10.40
C PRO A 278 -2.77 23.46 11.89
N ARG A 279 -2.44 24.62 12.45
CA ARG A 279 -2.76 24.96 13.85
C ARG A 279 -4.25 24.99 14.18
N TYR A 280 -5.11 25.02 13.17
CA TYR A 280 -6.57 25.02 13.32
C TYR A 280 -7.21 23.71 12.85
N TRP A 281 -6.41 22.68 12.55
CA TRP A 281 -6.95 21.42 12.09
C TRP A 281 -7.65 20.66 13.22
N THR A 282 -8.81 20.11 12.90
CA THR A 282 -9.37 19.02 13.69
C THR A 282 -8.46 17.81 13.54
N SER A 283 -8.01 17.23 14.65
CA SER A 283 -7.11 16.07 14.68
C SER A 283 -7.69 14.91 15.49
N PRO A 284 -7.20 13.67 15.32
CA PRO A 284 -7.61 12.56 16.18
C PRO A 284 -7.39 12.89 17.67
N GLU A 285 -6.27 13.51 18.02
CA GLU A 285 -6.00 13.88 19.41
C GLU A 285 -7.05 14.86 19.97
N SER A 286 -7.46 15.85 19.17
CA SER A 286 -8.55 16.78 19.55
C SER A 286 -9.91 16.10 19.73
N ARG A 287 -10.07 14.89 19.20
CA ARG A 287 -11.25 14.02 19.36
C ARG A 287 -11.06 12.96 20.46
N GLY A 288 -9.97 13.04 21.22
CA GLY A 288 -9.69 12.19 22.37
C GLY A 288 -9.06 10.84 22.05
N TYR A 289 -8.53 10.64 20.84
CA TYR A 289 -7.75 9.44 20.49
C TYR A 289 -6.39 9.45 21.19
N ARG A 290 -5.93 8.26 21.63
CA ARG A 290 -4.63 8.07 22.25
C ARG A 290 -3.54 8.06 21.18
N ALA A 291 -2.30 8.39 21.55
CA ALA A 291 -1.17 8.47 20.62
C ALA A 291 -1.00 7.21 19.74
N GLY A 292 -1.20 6.01 20.31
CA GLY A 292 -1.12 4.75 19.57
C GLY A 292 -2.27 4.48 18.57
N GLU A 293 -3.38 5.22 18.67
CA GLU A 293 -4.55 5.09 17.78
C GLU A 293 -4.50 6.11 16.63
N VAL A 294 -3.71 7.19 16.77
CA VAL A 294 -3.72 8.33 15.84
C VAL A 294 -3.44 7.90 14.40
N VAL A 295 -2.41 7.09 14.19
CA VAL A 295 -1.99 6.71 12.83
C VAL A 295 -3.05 5.85 12.14
N ASP A 296 -3.70 4.96 12.88
CA ASP A 296 -4.75 4.08 12.38
C ASP A 296 -5.95 4.92 11.92
N GLU A 297 -6.39 5.88 12.73
CA GLU A 297 -7.48 6.81 12.40
C GLU A 297 -7.18 7.66 11.16
N LEU A 298 -5.93 8.14 11.06
CA LEU A 298 -5.47 8.91 9.91
C LEU A 298 -5.53 8.08 8.61
N TRP A 299 -5.08 6.83 8.64
CA TRP A 299 -5.14 5.95 7.48
C TRP A 299 -6.57 5.51 7.15
N ALA A 300 -7.40 5.22 8.15
CA ALA A 300 -8.80 4.88 7.95
C ALA A 300 -9.56 6.00 7.23
N GLU A 301 -9.38 7.26 7.66
CA GLU A 301 -9.95 8.41 6.96
C GLU A 301 -9.36 8.62 5.57
N ALA A 302 -8.07 8.33 5.36
CA ALA A 302 -7.47 8.39 4.02
C ALA A 302 -8.05 7.35 3.06
N PHE A 303 -8.23 6.11 3.50
CA PHE A 303 -8.92 5.07 2.72
C PHE A 303 -10.37 5.46 2.44
N ARG A 304 -11.10 5.97 3.45
CA ARG A 304 -12.46 6.47 3.28
C ARG A 304 -12.51 7.60 2.26
N ALA A 305 -11.60 8.56 2.34
CA ALA A 305 -11.50 9.67 1.38
C ALA A 305 -11.30 9.14 -0.05
N TYR A 306 -10.42 8.16 -0.22
CA TYR A 306 -10.18 7.54 -1.52
C TYR A 306 -11.45 6.85 -2.05
N MET A 307 -12.10 6.02 -1.22
CA MET A 307 -13.34 5.33 -1.60
C MET A 307 -14.47 6.30 -1.93
N ALA A 308 -14.64 7.37 -1.15
CA ALA A 308 -15.76 8.30 -1.30
C ALA A 308 -15.54 9.34 -2.41
N ASN A 309 -14.30 9.80 -2.61
CA ASN A 309 -13.96 10.79 -3.63
C ASN A 309 -12.47 10.64 -4.04
N PRO A 310 -12.16 9.72 -4.97
CA PRO A 310 -10.80 9.49 -5.44
C PRO A 310 -10.13 10.77 -5.96
N ASN A 311 -10.87 11.62 -6.70
CA ASN A 311 -10.35 12.89 -7.21
C ASN A 311 -9.95 13.86 -6.08
N TYR A 312 -10.72 13.94 -5.00
CA TYR A 312 -10.37 14.76 -3.85
C TYR A 312 -9.04 14.32 -3.21
N LEU A 313 -8.90 13.02 -2.91
CA LEU A 313 -7.71 12.54 -2.20
C LEU A 313 -6.46 12.77 -3.05
N LYS A 314 -6.56 12.47 -4.34
CA LYS A 314 -5.54 12.77 -5.33
C LYS A 314 -5.10 14.22 -5.37
N ALA A 315 -6.06 15.14 -5.44
CA ALA A 315 -5.77 16.56 -5.59
C ALA A 315 -5.23 17.16 -4.29
N THR A 316 -5.67 16.64 -3.14
CA THR A 316 -5.38 17.19 -1.82
C THR A 316 -4.13 16.58 -1.19
N ALA A 317 -3.92 15.28 -1.38
CA ALA A 317 -2.84 14.50 -0.77
C ALA A 317 -2.32 13.41 -1.75
N PRO A 318 -1.72 13.78 -2.89
CA PRO A 318 -1.30 12.82 -3.93
C PRO A 318 -0.31 11.77 -3.43
N LYS A 319 0.59 12.13 -2.50
CA LYS A 319 1.54 11.19 -1.87
C LYS A 319 0.84 10.15 -0.99
N VAL A 320 -0.24 10.53 -0.31
CA VAL A 320 -1.09 9.60 0.47
C VAL A 320 -1.76 8.62 -0.47
N ALA A 321 -2.35 9.11 -1.58
CA ALA A 321 -2.98 8.26 -2.58
C ALA A 321 -1.99 7.23 -3.17
N ALA A 322 -0.80 7.69 -3.60
CA ALA A 322 0.27 6.82 -4.10
C ALA A 322 0.70 5.76 -3.10
N ARG A 323 0.79 6.15 -1.83
CA ARG A 323 1.14 5.22 -0.76
C ARG A 323 0.03 4.18 -0.53
N ILE A 324 -1.24 4.57 -0.56
CA ILE A 324 -2.36 3.62 -0.50
C ILE A 324 -2.22 2.56 -1.59
N ARG A 325 -2.00 2.97 -2.85
CA ARG A 325 -1.86 2.00 -3.95
C ARG A 325 -0.64 1.10 -3.79
N ALA A 326 0.51 1.66 -3.37
CA ALA A 326 1.73 0.90 -3.15
C ALA A 326 1.61 -0.22 -2.12
N TYR A 327 0.71 -0.09 -1.15
CA TYR A 327 0.56 -1.08 -0.07
C TYR A 327 -0.73 -1.89 -0.16
N ALA A 328 -1.79 -1.34 -0.75
CA ALA A 328 -3.08 -2.04 -0.89
C ALA A 328 -3.19 -2.83 -2.19
N ASN A 329 -2.69 -2.32 -3.32
CA ASN A 329 -2.85 -2.98 -4.63
C ASN A 329 -2.04 -4.28 -4.77
N PRO A 330 -0.79 -4.40 -4.29
CA PRO A 330 -0.06 -5.66 -4.37
C PRO A 330 -0.40 -6.64 -3.25
N ASN A 331 -1.16 -6.22 -2.22
CA ASN A 331 -1.41 -7.04 -1.05
C ASN A 331 -2.53 -8.08 -1.31
N PRO A 332 -2.23 -9.40 -1.27
CA PRO A 332 -3.21 -10.45 -1.55
C PRO A 332 -4.38 -10.49 -0.55
N ALA A 333 -4.21 -9.91 0.64
CA ALA A 333 -5.28 -9.83 1.62
C ALA A 333 -6.38 -8.83 1.23
N THR A 334 -6.06 -7.84 0.40
CA THR A 334 -6.96 -6.74 -0.01
C THR A 334 -7.25 -6.71 -1.52
N ASN A 335 -6.25 -6.99 -2.37
CA ASN A 335 -6.33 -6.78 -3.82
C ASN A 335 -7.37 -7.65 -4.53
N ARG A 336 -7.68 -8.83 -4.00
CA ARG A 336 -8.77 -9.70 -4.49
C ARG A 336 -10.17 -9.10 -4.28
N TYR A 337 -10.29 -8.07 -3.45
CA TYR A 337 -11.57 -7.41 -3.15
C TYR A 337 -11.61 -6.01 -3.74
N ILE A 338 -10.53 -5.23 -3.58
CA ILE A 338 -10.46 -3.84 -3.98
C ILE A 338 -9.05 -3.43 -4.40
N GLN A 339 -8.95 -2.66 -5.47
CA GLN A 339 -7.76 -1.89 -5.84
C GLN A 339 -8.09 -0.42 -6.03
N PHE A 340 -7.07 0.41 -5.92
CA PHE A 340 -7.16 1.85 -6.04
C PHE A 340 -6.40 2.31 -7.28
N ASN A 341 -7.00 3.15 -8.12
CA ASN A 341 -6.36 3.64 -9.33
C ASN A 341 -6.56 5.15 -9.48
N SER A 342 -5.55 5.95 -9.12
CA SER A 342 -5.71 7.41 -9.14
C SER A 342 -4.42 8.24 -8.85
N LEU A 343 -3.91 8.95 -9.85
CA LEU A 343 -2.77 9.92 -9.88
C LEU A 343 -1.41 9.56 -9.23
N ALA A 344 -0.38 9.54 -10.08
CA ALA A 344 1.04 9.69 -9.76
C ALA A 344 1.54 11.10 -10.16
N ALA A 345 2.41 11.69 -9.34
CA ALA A 345 3.23 12.84 -9.72
C ALA A 345 4.52 12.85 -8.89
N PRO A 346 5.69 13.26 -9.44
CA PRO A 346 6.12 13.31 -10.84
C PRO A 346 7.34 12.42 -11.14
N ALA A 347 7.45 11.96 -12.39
CA ALA A 347 8.75 11.70 -13.01
C ALA A 347 9.36 13.05 -13.45
N LEU A 348 10.63 13.27 -13.08
CA LEU A 348 11.44 14.40 -13.51
C LEU A 348 11.56 14.42 -15.04
N ALA A 349 11.47 15.62 -15.61
CA ALA A 349 11.71 15.87 -17.02
C ALA A 349 13.20 15.67 -17.34
N PHE A 350 13.51 14.74 -18.24
CA PHE A 350 14.72 14.82 -19.05
C PHE A 350 14.29 15.14 -20.48
N GLY A 351 14.25 16.43 -20.80
CA GLY A 351 14.36 16.86 -22.19
C GLY A 351 15.80 16.66 -22.62
N MET A 352 16.08 15.55 -23.32
CA MET A 352 17.26 15.47 -24.15
C MET A 352 17.01 16.36 -25.39
N LEU A 353 17.80 17.43 -25.48
CA LEU A 353 18.29 17.91 -26.78
C LEU A 353 19.06 16.75 -27.42
N LEU A 354 18.56 16.20 -28.52
CA LEU A 354 19.38 15.40 -29.41
C LEU A 354 20.02 16.33 -30.47
N PRO A 355 21.35 16.25 -30.69
CA PRO A 355 21.97 16.81 -31.87
C PRO A 355 21.63 15.93 -33.08
N ALA A 356 21.11 16.53 -34.14
CA ALA A 356 21.01 15.87 -35.44
C ALA A 356 22.37 15.95 -36.15
N VAL A 357 23.06 14.82 -36.20
CA VAL A 357 24.20 14.47 -37.06
C VAL A 357 23.81 13.04 -37.49
N LEU A 358 23.45 12.72 -38.73
CA LEU A 358 24.11 12.90 -40.02
C LEU A 358 23.05 12.86 -41.14
N ASP A 359 23.24 13.64 -42.21
CA ASP A 359 23.47 13.05 -43.53
C ASP A 359 24.12 14.08 -44.47
N GLU A 360 25.35 13.77 -44.85
CA GLU A 360 26.07 14.28 -46.01
C GLU A 360 25.47 13.63 -47.26
N GLU A 361 25.13 14.42 -48.30
CA GLU A 361 25.50 14.06 -49.68
C GLU A 361 25.29 15.21 -50.69
N ARG A 362 26.40 15.62 -51.31
CA ARG A 362 26.63 16.01 -52.73
C ARG A 362 25.60 16.93 -53.43
N GLN A 363 25.95 18.20 -53.69
CA GLN A 363 26.51 18.76 -54.97
C GLN A 363 25.48 18.91 -56.13
N PRO A 364 25.67 19.83 -57.10
CA PRO A 364 26.89 20.54 -57.54
C PRO A 364 27.10 21.96 -57.00
#